data_AF-Q67J30-F1
#
_entry.id   AF-Q67J30-F1
#
_cell.length_a   1.000
_cell.length_b   1.000
_cell.length_c   1.000
_cell.angle_alpha   90.00
_cell.angle_beta   90.00
_cell.angle_gamma   90.00
#
_symmetry.space_group_name_H-M   'P 1'
#
loop_
_entity.id
_entity.type
_entity.pdbx_description
1 polymer ?
#
loop_
_entity_poly.entity_id
_entity_poly.type
_entity_poly.pdbx_seq_one_letter_code
_entity_poly.pdbx_strand_id
1 'polypeptide(L)' 'MTRLLMLLVRFYQRYLSPLKGGPTCRFTPSCSQYAYEALAKYGAIKGTWLAVRRVLRCHPFHPGGYDPVP' A
#
# COMPACT_ATOMS: atom_id res chain seq x y z
N MET A 1 16.69 -4.49 6.12
CA MET A 1 16.08 -3.32 5.45
C MET A 1 14.55 -3.39 5.36
N THR A 2 13.96 -4.49 4.91
CA THR A 2 12.49 -4.64 4.78
C THR A 2 11.69 -4.28 6.04
N ARG A 3 12.19 -4.64 7.23
CA ARG A 3 11.54 -4.32 8.51
C ARG A 3 11.34 -2.83 8.74
N LEU A 4 12.32 -1.99 8.34
CA LEU A 4 12.21 -0.54 8.48
C LEU A 4 11.08 0.01 7.61
N LEU A 5 10.98 -0.43 6.36
CA LEU A 5 9.91 -0.02 5.44
C LEU A 5 8.54 -0.51 5.93
N MET A 6 8.44 -1.75 6.41
CA MET A 6 7.21 -2.26 7.00
C MET A 6 6.78 -1.46 8.24
N LEU A 7 7.73 -1.04 9.08
CA LEU A 7 7.48 -0.15 10.21
C LEU A 7 7.00 1.23 9.75
N LEU A 8 7.61 1.80 8.70
CA LEU A 8 7.16 3.06 8.11
C LEU A 8 5.75 2.97 7.53
N VAL A 9 5.40 1.86 6.85
CA VAL A 9 4.05 1.63 6.34
C VAL A 9 3.05 1.45 7.48
N ARG A 10 3.42 0.72 8.55
CA ARG A 10 2.59 0.60 9.76
C ARG A 10 2.40 1.94 10.47
N PHE A 11 3.45 2.74 10.56
CA PHE A 11 3.41 4.09 11.11
C PHE A 11 2.47 4.96 10.26
N TYR A 12 2.60 4.90 8.93
CA TYR A 12 1.69 5.56 8.01
C TYR A 12 0.23 5.12 8.22
N GLN A 13 -0.03 3.81 8.35
CA GLN A 13 -1.37 3.29 8.63
C GLN A 13 -1.92 3.79 9.96
N ARG A 14 -1.08 3.89 11.00
CA ARG A 14 -1.54 4.25 12.35
C ARG A 14 -1.75 5.75 12.53
N TYR A 15 -0.88 6.58 11.93
CA TYR A 15 -0.88 8.03 12.14
C TYR A 15 -1.49 8.79 10.96
N LEU A 16 -1.19 8.39 9.72
CA LEU A 16 -1.63 9.12 8.52
C LEU A 16 -2.96 8.60 7.95
N SER A 17 -3.26 7.30 8.07
CA SER A 17 -4.56 6.76 7.63
C SER A 17 -5.77 7.37 8.36
N PRO A 18 -5.77 7.58 9.70
CA PRO A 18 -6.91 8.22 10.36
C PRO A 18 -7.06 9.71 9.97
N LEU A 19 -5.96 10.38 9.62
CA LEU A 19 -5.99 11.77 9.17
C LEU A 19 -6.63 11.96 7.79
N LYS A 20 -6.74 10.90 6.97
CA LYS A 20 -7.36 10.97 5.64
C LYS A 20 -8.90 10.99 5.68
N GLY A 21 -9.52 10.83 6.85
CA GLY A 21 -10.98 10.94 7.02
C GLY A 21 -11.82 9.84 6.37
N GLY A 22 -11.25 8.97 5.53
CA GLY A 22 -11.97 7.85 4.89
C GLY A 22 -11.09 7.03 3.94
N PRO A 23 -11.61 5.93 3.38
CA PRO A 23 -10.86 5.08 2.45
C PRO A 23 -10.66 5.79 1.10
N THR A 24 -9.52 6.46 0.92
CA THR A 24 -9.12 7.02 -0.38
C THR A 24 -8.73 5.94 -1.39
N CYS A 25 -8.41 4.74 -0.91
CA CYS A 25 -7.98 3.64 -1.76
C CYS A 25 -9.18 2.97 -2.42
N ARG A 26 -9.21 2.94 -3.75
CA ARG A 26 -10.25 2.25 -4.54
C ARG A 26 -10.04 0.74 -4.64
N PHE A 27 -8.88 0.29 -4.19
CA PHE A 27 -8.39 -1.05 -4.37
C PHE A 27 -8.42 -1.81 -3.04
N THR A 28 -8.78 -3.10 -3.09
CA THR A 28 -8.77 -4.01 -1.95
C THR A 28 -7.73 -5.12 -2.18
N PRO A 29 -6.81 -5.38 -1.24
CA PRO A 29 -6.52 -4.60 -0.03
C PRO A 29 -6.01 -3.18 -0.36
N SER A 30 -6.12 -2.26 0.62
CA SER A 30 -5.73 -0.86 0.47
C SER A 30 -4.27 -0.70 0.02
N CYS A 31 -3.89 0.41 -0.63
CA CYS A 31 -2.54 0.60 -1.14
C CYS A 31 -1.44 0.44 -0.06
N SER A 32 -1.72 0.85 1.18
CA SER A 32 -0.79 0.68 2.30
C SER A 32 -0.70 -0.77 2.75
N GLN A 33 -1.81 -1.50 2.77
CA GLN A 33 -1.82 -2.92 3.10
C GLN A 33 -1.14 -3.75 2.00
N TYR A 34 -1.44 -3.46 0.74
CA TYR A 34 -0.71 -4.01 -0.41
C TYR A 34 0.79 -3.73 -0.30
N ALA A 35 1.19 -2.52 0.08
CA ALA A 35 2.60 -2.19 0.30
C ALA A 35 3.23 -3.02 1.42
N TYR A 36 2.52 -3.19 2.54
CA TYR A 36 2.99 -4.01 3.66
C TYR A 36 3.18 -5.48 3.24
N GLU A 37 2.20 -6.06 2.55
CA GLU A 37 2.25 -7.43 2.03
C GLU A 37 3.34 -7.61 0.97
N ALA A 38 3.48 -6.65 0.05
CA ALA A 38 4.48 -6.69 -1.01
C ALA A 38 5.90 -6.59 -0.45
N LEU A 39 6.10 -5.72 0.56
CA LEU A 39 7.36 -5.64 1.30
C LEU A 39 7.65 -6.96 2.04
N ALA A 40 6.65 -7.54 2.71
CA ALA A 40 6.81 -8.80 3.44
C ALA A 40 7.18 -9.96 2.51
N LYS A 41 6.57 -10.05 1.32
CA LYS A 41 6.75 -11.17 0.38
C LYS A 41 7.96 -11.03 -0.54
N TYR A 42 8.21 -9.84 -1.08
CA TYR A 42 9.24 -9.61 -2.10
C TYR A 42 10.47 -8.85 -1.58
N GLY A 43 10.46 -8.42 -0.32
CA GLY A 43 11.50 -7.60 0.27
C GLY A 43 11.39 -6.12 -0.09
N ALA A 44 12.36 -5.33 0.40
CA ALA A 44 12.34 -3.87 0.33
C ALA A 44 12.22 -3.32 -1.11
N ILE A 45 13.06 -3.80 -2.03
CA ILE A 45 13.18 -3.21 -3.38
C ILE A 45 11.94 -3.54 -4.22
N LYS A 46 11.67 -4.83 -4.44
CA LYS A 46 10.54 -5.28 -5.26
C LYS A 46 9.19 -4.99 -4.60
N GLY A 47 9.10 -5.06 -3.28
CA GLY A 47 7.90 -4.67 -2.53
C GLY A 47 7.57 -3.18 -2.67
N THR A 48 8.57 -2.30 -2.55
CA THR A 48 8.36 -0.86 -2.76
C THR A 48 7.97 -0.55 -4.20
N TRP A 49 8.61 -1.19 -5.19
CA TRP A 49 8.26 -0.99 -6.59
C TRP A 49 6.79 -1.37 -6.89
N LEU A 50 6.34 -2.52 -6.40
CA LEU A 50 4.94 -2.96 -6.51
C LEU A 50 3.99 -1.98 -5.81
N ALA A 51 4.34 -1.54 -4.59
CA ALA A 51 3.57 -0.58 -3.83
C ALA A 51 3.39 0.75 -4.56
N VAL A 52 4.49 1.33 -5.08
CA VAL A 52 4.46 2.59 -5.83
C VAL A 52 3.61 2.45 -7.09
N ARG A 53 3.80 1.37 -7.85
CA ARG A 53 2.99 1.08 -9.04
C ARG A 53 1.49 1.00 -8.72
N ARG A 54 1.13 0.41 -7.57
CA ARG A 54 -0.25 0.33 -7.08
C ARG A 54 -0.80 1.70 -6.71
N VAL A 55 -0.03 2.52 -5.99
CA VAL A 55 -0.42 3.89 -5.62
C VAL A 55 -0.66 4.75 -6.87
N LEU A 56 0.20 4.65 -7.88
CA LEU A 56 0.04 5.37 -9.15
C LEU A 56 -1.23 4.95 -9.91
N ARG A 57 -1.65 3.68 -9.81
CA ARG A 57 -2.92 3.20 -10.38
C ARG A 57 -4.15 3.65 -9.59
N CYS A 58 -3.98 4.04 -8.33
CA CYS A 58 -5.08 4.43 -7.46
C CYS A 58 -5.51 5.89 -7.71
N HIS A 59 -6.01 6.18 -8.92
CA HIS A 59 -6.50 7.51 -9.32
C HIS A 59 -8.04 7.55 -9.40
N PRO A 60 -8.66 8.75 -9.35
CA PRO A 60 -10.11 8.89 -9.32
C PRO A 60 -10.88 8.48 -10.58
N PHE A 61 -10.19 7.96 -11.61
CA PHE A 61 -10.80 7.44 -12.83
C PHE A 61 -10.64 5.92 -12.99
N HIS A 62 -9.97 5.24 -12.05
CA HIS A 62 -9.87 3.78 -12.07
C HIS A 62 -11.06 3.19 -11.29
N PRO A 63 -11.75 2.14 -11.78
CA PRO A 63 -12.89 1.53 -11.08
C PRO A 63 -12.54 0.92 -9.71
N GLY A 64 -11.24 0.83 -9.37
CA GLY A 64 -10.82 0.05 -8.23
C GLY A 64 -11.00 -1.46 -8.46
N GLY A 65 -10.93 -2.24 -7.39
CA GLY A 65 -11.15 -3.69 -7.44
C GLY A 65 -10.28 -4.49 -6.47
N TYR A 66 -10.53 -5.80 -6.43
CA TYR A 66 -9.72 -6.75 -5.67
C TYR A 66 -8.45 -7.10 -6.45
N ASP A 67 -7.28 -6.67 -5.98
CA ASP A 67 -5.99 -7.06 -6.57
C ASP A 67 -4.97 -7.23 -5.42
N PRO A 68 -4.84 -8.47 -4.90
CA PRO A 68 -3.92 -8.81 -3.84
C PRO A 68 -2.48 -8.86 -4.36
N VAL A 69 -1.52 -8.91 -3.44
CA VAL A 69 -0.12 -9.08 -3.80
C VAL A 69 0.07 -10.48 -4.40
N PRO A 70 0.64 -10.59 -5.62
CA PRO A 70 0.86 -11.88 -6.27
C PRO A 70 1.83 -12.74 -5.49
#